data_AF-A0A2W5AQ04-F1
#
_entry.id   AF-A0A2W5AQ04-F1
#
_cell.length_a   1.000
_cell.length_b   1.000
_cell.length_c   1.000
_cell.angle_alpha   90.00
_cell.angle_beta   90.00
_cell.angle_gamma   90.00
#
_symmetry.space_group_name_H-M   'P 1'
#
loop_
_entity.id
_entity.type
_entity.pdbx_description
1 polymer ?
#
loop_
_entity_poly.entity_id
_entity_poly.type
_entity_poly.pdbx_seq_one_letter_code
_entity_poly.pdbx_strand_id
1 'polypeptide(L)' 'RRIGARKIDPAIYAWRHLIENFFCKLKEFKRIDMRACKTDRSFEAMIYLSAAIINSR' A
#
# COMPACT_ATOMS: atom_id res chain seq x y z
N ARG A 1 4.69 -24.55 7.58
CA ARG A 1 3.44 -25.19 7.09
C ARG A 1 2.95 -24.41 5.86
N ARG A 2 3.03 -24.95 4.64
CA ARG A 2 2.42 -24.29 3.47
C ARG A 2 0.90 -24.41 3.62
N ILE A 3 0.22 -23.27 3.64
CA ILE A 3 -1.25 -23.22 3.69
C ILE A 3 -1.72 -23.74 2.32
N GLY A 4 -2.63 -24.71 2.29
CA GLY A 4 -3.09 -25.35 1.05
C GLY A 4 -3.70 -24.35 0.06
N ALA A 5 -3.73 -24.71 -1.22
CA ALA A 5 -4.23 -23.85 -2.30
C ALA A 5 -5.66 -23.37 -1.99
N ARG A 6 -5.80 -22.06 -1.74
CA ARG A 6 -7.10 -21.45 -1.47
C ARG A 6 -7.83 -21.27 -2.79
N LYS A 7 -9.07 -21.75 -2.88
CA LYS A 7 -9.94 -21.44 -4.02
C LYS A 7 -10.24 -19.94 -3.96
N ILE A 8 -9.60 -19.17 -4.84
CA ILE A 8 -9.82 -17.72 -4.99
C ILE A 8 -10.61 -17.53 -6.28
N ASP A 9 -11.63 -16.70 -6.23
CA ASP A 9 -12.40 -16.32 -7.41
C ASP A 9 -11.49 -15.55 -8.39
N PRO A 10 -11.33 -16.01 -9.64
CA PRO A 10 -10.46 -15.36 -10.62
C PRO A 10 -10.92 -13.95 -10.97
N ALA A 11 -12.23 -13.68 -10.94
CA ALA A 11 -12.76 -12.35 -11.17
C ALA A 11 -12.35 -11.41 -10.04
N ILE A 12 -12.42 -11.85 -8.77
CA ILE A 12 -11.94 -11.06 -7.63
C ILE A 12 -10.43 -10.84 -7.71
N TYR A 13 -9.66 -11.87 -8.07
CA TYR A 13 -8.21 -11.78 -8.17
C TYR A 13 -7.74 -10.84 -9.30
N ALA A 14 -8.53 -10.71 -10.37
CA ALA A 14 -8.24 -9.79 -11.46
C ALA A 14 -8.13 -8.33 -10.97
N TRP A 15 -8.87 -7.92 -9.94
CA TRP A 15 -8.83 -6.56 -9.39
C TRP A 15 -7.64 -6.29 -8.44
N ARG A 16 -6.79 -7.28 -8.15
CA ARG A 16 -5.62 -7.11 -7.25
C ARG A 16 -4.67 -6.01 -7.73
N HIS A 17 -4.56 -5.82 -9.05
CA HIS A 17 -3.69 -4.79 -9.62
C HIS A 17 -4.04 -3.37 -9.12
N LEU A 18 -5.31 -3.09 -8.75
CA LEU A 18 -5.71 -1.78 -8.25
C LEU A 18 -5.01 -1.44 -6.93
N ILE A 19 -4.99 -2.39 -6.00
CA ILE A 19 -4.34 -2.20 -4.70
C ILE A 19 -2.81 -2.21 -4.83
N GLU A 20 -2.27 -3.02 -5.75
CA GLU A 20 -0.83 -3.01 -6.04
C GLU A 20 -0.36 -1.68 -6.62
N ASN A 21 -1.11 -1.13 -7.57
CA ASN A 21 -0.82 0.18 -8.16
C ASN A 21 -0.85 1.29 -7.10
N PHE A 22 -1.80 1.24 -6.17
CA PHE A 22 -1.86 2.18 -5.06
C PHE A 22 -0.60 2.08 -4.17
N PHE A 23 -0.21 0.88 -3.75
CA PHE A 23 0.99 0.69 -2.93
C PHE A 23 2.29 0.98 -3.67
N CYS A 24 2.32 0.80 -4.99
CA CYS A 24 3.46 1.18 -5.81
C CYS A 24 3.67 2.71 -5.71
N LYS A 25 2.62 3.50 -5.95
CA LYS A 25 2.65 4.97 -5.80
C LYS A 25 2.95 5.41 -4.36
N LEU A 26 2.39 4.71 -3.36
CA LEU A 26 2.64 5.04 -1.95
C LEU A 26 4.12 4.87 -1.57
N LYS A 27 4.82 3.89 -2.18
CA LYS A 27 6.25 3.66 -1.96
C LYS A 27 7.17 4.58 -2.77
N GLU A 28 6.65 5.35 -3.73
CA GLU A 28 7.45 6.39 -4.39
C GLU A 28 7.88 7.50 -3.40
N PHE A 29 7.12 7.66 -2.31
CA PHE A 29 7.49 8.56 -1.22
C PHE A 29 8.67 7.97 -0.43
N LYS A 30 9.88 8.47 -0.69
CA LYS A 30 11.13 8.07 -0.03
C LYS A 30 11.04 7.98 1.50
N ARG A 31 10.25 8.86 2.14
CA ARG A 31 10.02 8.85 3.60
C ARG A 31 9.25 7.62 4.09
N ILE A 32 8.35 7.08 3.26
CA ILE A 32 7.59 5.86 3.52
C ILE A 32 8.45 4.65 3.21
N ASP A 33 9.06 4.60 2.02
CA ASP A 33 9.86 3.46 1.56
C ASP A 33 11.06 3.15 2.47
N MET A 34 11.84 4.17 2.83
CA MET A 34 12.99 4.01 3.72
C MET A 34 12.64 4.03 5.20
N ARG A 35 11.36 4.18 5.56
CA ARG A 35 10.90 4.41 6.95
C ARG A 35 11.74 5.48 7.67
N ALA A 36 11.94 6.62 7.03
CA ALA A 36 12.86 7.66 7.51
C ALA A 36 12.29 8.53 8.67
N CYS A 37 11.06 8.27 9.11
CA CYS A 37 10.42 9.04 10.18
C CYS A 37 10.85 8.52 11.56
N LYS A 38 11.24 9.43 12.46
CA LYS A 38 11.78 9.10 13.79
C LYS A 38 10.73 8.54 14.75
N THR A 39 9.47 8.93 14.59
CA THR A 39 8.36 8.50 15.46
C THR A 39 7.29 7.81 14.63
N ASP A 40 6.63 6.80 15.19
CA ASP A 40 5.56 6.09 14.48
C ASP A 40 4.39 7.02 14.16
N ARG A 41 4.09 8.00 15.02
CA ARG A 41 3.06 9.02 14.75
C ARG A 41 3.37 9.86 13.51
N SER A 42 4.64 10.23 13.32
CA SER A 42 5.04 10.99 12.13
C SER A 42 5.08 10.12 10.87
N PHE A 43 5.42 8.84 11.00
CA PHE A 43 5.33 7.88 9.91
C PHE A 43 3.87 7.65 9.47
N GLU A 44 2.98 7.44 10.44
CA GLU A 44 1.55 7.25 10.21
C GLU A 44 0.92 8.48 9.55
N ALA A 45 1.22 9.69 10.04
CA ALA A 45 0.75 10.93 9.42
C ALA A 45 1.19 11.06 7.95
N MET A 46 2.41 10.64 7.62
CA MET A 46 2.90 10.64 6.24
C MET A 46 2.16 9.63 5.36
N ILE A 47 1.81 8.46 5.88
CA ILE A 47 0.99 7.48 5.15
C ILE A 47 -0.37 8.08 4.79
N TYR A 48 -1.07 8.67 5.76
CA TYR A 48 -2.38 9.27 5.51
C TYR A 48 -2.31 10.45 4.55
N LEU A 49 -1.30 11.32 4.70
CA LEU A 49 -1.12 12.46 3.81
C LEU A 49 -0.84 12.00 2.37
N SER A 50 0.08 11.06 2.16
CA SER A 50 0.38 10.51 0.84
C SER A 50 -0.82 9.79 0.23
N ALA A 51 -1.59 9.05 1.03
CA ALA A 51 -2.83 8.41 0.58
C ALA A 51 -3.87 9.45 0.12
N ALA A 52 -4.06 10.54 0.89
CA ALA A 52 -4.96 11.63 0.53
C ALA A 52 -4.53 12.31 -0.78
N ILE A 53 -3.23 12.53 -1.00
CA ILE A 53 -2.69 13.14 -2.23
C ILE A 53 -2.89 12.23 -3.45
N ILE A 54 -2.69 10.91 -3.30
CA ILE A 54 -2.91 9.95 -4.39
C ILE A 54 -4.39 9.91 -4.77
N ASN A 55 -5.29 10.05 -3.80
CA ASN A 55 -6.74 9.96 -3.99
C ASN A 55 -7.42 11.32 -4.30
N SER A 56 -6.70 12.43 -4.18
CA SER A 56 -7.22 13.77 -4.51
C SER A 56 -7.07 14.13 -5.98
N ARG A 57 -6.48 13.24 -6.79
CA ARG A 57 -6.27 13.40 -8.24
C ARG A 57 -7.22 12.49 -8.99
#